data_AF-A0A3B1BCM4-F1
#
_entry.id   AF-A0A3B1BCM4-F1
#
_cell.length_a   1.000
_cell.length_b   1.000
_cell.length_c   1.000
_cell.angle_alpha   90.00
_cell.angle_beta   90.00
_cell.angle_gamma   90.00
#
_symmetry.space_group_name_H-M   'P 1'
#
loop_
_entity.id
_entity.type
_entity.pdbx_description
1 polymer ?
#
loop_
_entity_poly.entity_id
_entity_poly.type
_entity_poly.pdbx_seq_one_letter_code
_entity_poly.pdbx_strand_id
1 'polypeptide(L)' 'MKNMYGKQVRGIERSTFLIDSTGKLHREWRKVKVDRHAEEVLAAVKELNKSTD' A
#
# COMPACT_ATOMS: atom_id res chain seq x y z
N MET A 1 -2.30 16.91 -6.47
CA MET A 1 -3.05 17.16 -7.72
C MET A 1 -2.21 16.68 -8.88
N LYS A 2 -2.78 15.94 -9.84
CA LYS A 2 -2.05 15.61 -11.08
C LYS A 2 -2.30 16.73 -12.07
N ASN A 3 -1.25 17.18 -12.75
CA ASN A 3 -1.39 18.09 -13.87
C ASN A 3 -1.56 17.25 -15.13
N MET A 4 -2.76 17.22 -15.70
CA MET A 4 -3.05 16.54 -16.96
C MET A 4 -3.28 17.62 -18.00
N TYR A 5 -2.32 17.80 -18.91
CA TYR A 5 -2.41 18.77 -20.01
C TYR A 5 -2.76 20.20 -19.53
N GLY A 6 -2.08 20.67 -18.48
CA GLY A 6 -2.30 22.02 -17.93
C GLY A 6 -3.51 22.15 -17.01
N LYS A 7 -4.31 21.08 -16.79
CA LYS A 7 -5.44 21.07 -15.87
C LYS A 7 -5.11 20.28 -14.59
N GLN A 8 -5.36 20.89 -13.44
CA GLN A 8 -5.29 20.19 -12.16
C GLN A 8 -6.48 19.25 -12.02
N VAL A 9 -6.19 17.94 -12.01
CA VAL A 9 -7.19 16.90 -11.82
C VAL A 9 -6.95 16.14 -10.52
N ARG A 10 -8.05 15.76 -9.87
CA ARG A 10 -8.02 14.75 -8.80
C ARG A 10 -7.87 13.40 -9.48
N GLY A 11 -6.77 12.72 -9.20
CA GLY A 11 -6.47 11.41 -9.77
C GLY A 11 -6.32 10.38 -8.66
N ILE A 12 -6.51 9.11 -9.01
CA ILE A 12 -6.26 7.99 -8.11
C ILE A 12 -4.76 7.89 -7.82
N GLU A 13 -4.43 7.71 -6.54
CA GLU A 13 -3.10 7.35 -6.06
C GLU A 13 -3.04 5.85 -5.80
N ARG A 14 -2.15 5.15 -6.50
CA ARG A 14 -1.95 3.70 -6.29
C ARG A 14 -1.46 3.49 -4.86
N SER A 15 -2.25 2.73 -4.10
CA SER A 15 -2.02 2.48 -2.68
C SER A 15 -2.27 1.02 -2.35
N THR A 16 -1.67 0.53 -1.28
CA THR A 16 -1.88 -0.81 -0.74
C THR A 16 -2.01 -0.72 0.77
N PHE A 17 -2.83 -1.57 1.38
CA PHE A 17 -3.10 -1.56 2.82
C PHE A 17 -3.03 -2.99 3.34
N LEU A 18 -2.38 -3.17 4.48
CA LEU A 18 -2.32 -4.43 5.21
C LEU A 18 -3.24 -4.34 6.42
N ILE A 19 -4.33 -5.08 6.39
CA ILE A 19 -5.38 -5.11 7.41
C ILE A 19 -5.51 -6.54 7.91
N ASP A 20 -5.57 -6.74 9.24
CA ASP A 20 -5.73 -8.07 9.83
C ASP A 20 -7.20 -8.53 9.90
N SER A 21 -7.42 -9.75 10.39
CA SER A 21 -8.75 -10.34 10.54
C SER A 21 -9.66 -9.61 11.52
N THR A 22 -9.11 -8.79 12.41
CA THR A 22 -9.87 -7.94 13.35
C THR A 22 -10.23 -6.58 12.75
N GLY A 23 -9.77 -6.30 11.52
CA GLY A 23 -9.98 -5.03 10.85
C GLY A 23 -8.93 -3.96 11.22
N LYS A 24 -7.85 -4.32 11.94
CA LYS A 24 -6.80 -3.38 12.30
C LYS A 24 -5.85 -3.14 11.13
N LEU A 25 -5.62 -1.87 10.80
CA LEU A 25 -4.62 -1.46 9.81
C LEU A 25 -3.22 -1.54 10.43
N HIS A 26 -2.35 -2.36 9.83
CA HIS A 26 -0.97 -2.56 10.28
C HIS A 26 0.04 -1.79 9.44
N ARG A 27 -0.22 -1.63 8.14
CA ARG A 27 0.69 -0.91 7.23
C ARG A 27 -0.07 -0.32 6.05
N GLU A 28 0.38 0.83 5.56
CA GLU A 28 -0.09 1.42 4.32
C GLU A 28 1.08 1.82 3.42
N TRP A 29 0.88 1.66 2.11
CA TRP A 29 1.78 2.13 1.07
C TRP A 29 1.04 3.12 0.19
N ARG A 30 1.62 4.30 0.02
CA ARG A 30 1.11 5.39 -0.81
C ARG A 30 2.08 5.64 -1.95
N LYS A 31 1.60 6.20 -3.07
CA LYS A 31 2.43 6.48 -4.27
C LYS A 31 3.26 5.26 -4.72
N VAL A 32 2.63 4.08 -4.68
CA VAL A 32 3.30 2.79 -4.94
C VAL A 32 3.97 2.77 -6.31
N LYS A 33 5.25 2.40 -6.34
CA LYS A 33 5.96 1.94 -7.54
C LYS A 33 5.75 0.45 -7.69
N VAL A 34 5.53 -0.04 -8.91
CA VAL A 34 5.16 -1.45 -9.13
C VAL A 34 6.34 -2.39 -8.88
N ASP A 35 7.54 -1.98 -9.24
CA ASP A 35 8.74 -2.80 -9.13
C ASP A 35 8.94 -3.29 -7.70
N ARG A 36 8.96 -4.63 -7.54
CA ARG A 36 9.17 -5.34 -6.27
C ARG A 36 8.12 -5.11 -5.18
N HIS A 37 7.07 -4.34 -5.44
CA HIS A 37 6.03 -4.04 -4.44
C HIS A 37 5.35 -5.31 -3.88
N ALA A 38 5.12 -6.30 -4.73
CA ALA A 38 4.54 -7.57 -4.29
C ALA A 38 5.44 -8.33 -3.29
N GLU A 39 6.76 -8.28 -3.48
CA GLU A 39 7.73 -8.89 -2.56
C GLU A 39 7.72 -8.18 -1.21
N GLU A 40 7.66 -6.84 -1.23
CA GLU A 40 7.59 -6.01 -0.02
C GLU A 40 6.31 -6.29 0.79
N VAL A 41 5.16 -6.36 0.10
CA VAL A 41 3.88 -6.69 0.73
C VAL A 41 3.91 -8.09 1.32
N LEU A 42 4.43 -9.09 0.59
CA LEU A 42 4.56 -10.46 1.10
C LEU A 42 5.46 -10.53 2.34
N ALA A 43 6.58 -9.79 2.35
CA ALA A 43 7.46 -9.72 3.50
C ALA A 43 6.75 -9.12 4.73
N ALA A 44 5.99 -8.05 4.54
CA ALA A 44 5.21 -7.41 5.61
C ALA A 44 4.15 -8.36 6.21
N VAL A 45 3.45 -9.12 5.36
CA VAL A 45 2.47 -10.13 5.80
C VAL A 45 3.15 -11.23 6.63
N LYS A 46 4.31 -11.73 6.17
CA LYS A 46 5.08 -12.75 6.89
C LYS A 46 5.58 -12.25 8.24
N GLU A 47 6.07 -11.01 8.31
CA GLU A 47 6.51 -10.36 9.54
C GLU A 47 5.36 -10.25 10.55
N LEU A 48 4.18 -9.80 10.09
CA LEU A 48 3.00 -9.69 10.94
C LEU A 48 2.59 -11.05 11.53
N ASN A 49 2.56 -12.10 10.71
CA ASN A 49 2.19 -13.43 11.18
C ASN A 49 3.19 -13.99 12.20
N LYS A 50 4.50 -13.76 12.04
CA LYS A 50 5.52 -14.20 13.00
C LYS A 50 5.44 -13.50 14.37
N SER A 51 4.87 -12.30 14.43
CA SER A 51 4.70 -11.58 15.71
C SER A 51 3.49 -12.03 16.53
N THR A 52 2.66 -12.91 15.94
CA THR A 52 1.43 -13.42 16.55
C THR A 52 1.60 -14.83 17.14
N ASP A 53 2.79 -15.42 17.00
CA ASP A 53 3.23 -16.67 17.65
C ASP A 53 3.99 -16.37 18.96
#